data_AF-A0A2N5C9Z5-F1
#
_entry.id   AF-A0A2N5C9Z5-F1
#
_cell.length_a   1.000
_cell.length_b   1.000
_cell.length_c   1.000
_cell.angle_alpha   90.00
_cell.angle_beta   90.00
_cell.angle_gamma   90.00
#
_symmetry.space_group_name_H-M   'P 1'
#
loop_
_entity.id
_entity.type
_entity.pdbx_description
1 polymer ?
#
loop_
_entity_poly.entity_id
_entity_poly.type
_entity_poly.pdbx_seq_one_letter_code
_entity_poly.pdbx_strand_id
1 'polypeptide(L)' 'MANDEGPARKARPAAGEDAIARIASSLGLPEEQVRWEFWHAWDGLLLDAKFPDYLLVLTERKAVQALRGKQVHH' A
#
# COMPACT_ATOMS: atom_id res chain seq x y z
N MET A 1 13.07 25.20 19.29
CA MET A 1 12.21 24.61 18.25
C MET A 1 12.57 23.14 18.20
N ALA A 2 11.66 22.26 18.61
CA ALA A 2 11.92 20.82 18.69
C ALA A 2 11.95 20.25 17.27
N ASN A 3 13.11 19.78 16.81
CA ASN A 3 13.21 18.95 15.62
C ASN A 3 13.06 17.50 16.06
N ASP A 4 11.81 17.12 16.35
CA ASP A 4 11.36 15.74 16.43
C ASP A 4 11.16 15.21 15.00
N GLU A 5 12.25 15.13 14.24
CA GLU A 5 12.25 14.36 12.99
C GLU A 5 12.45 12.89 13.35
N GLY A 6 11.37 12.26 13.81
CA GLY A 6 11.21 10.81 13.69
C GLY A 6 11.49 10.40 12.25
N PRO A 7 11.95 9.15 12.00
CA PRO A 7 12.46 8.73 10.69
C PRO A 7 11.48 9.17 9.62
N ALA A 8 11.93 10.08 8.75
CA ALA A 8 11.10 10.72 7.74
C ALA A 8 10.21 9.65 7.11
N ARG A 9 8.90 9.68 7.41
CA ARG A 9 7.93 8.80 6.76
C ARG A 9 8.08 9.13 5.29
N LYS A 10 8.85 8.31 4.55
CA LYS A 10 9.13 8.53 3.13
C LYS A 10 7.78 8.79 2.49
N ALA A 11 7.63 9.99 1.93
CA ALA A 11 6.35 10.45 1.42
C ALA A 11 5.82 9.39 0.44
N ARG A 12 4.55 9.02 0.62
CA ARG A 12 3.87 8.03 -0.21
C ARG A 12 3.94 8.50 -1.68
N PRO A 13 4.42 7.66 -2.63
CA PRO A 13 4.58 8.08 -4.01
C PRO A 13 3.22 8.28 -4.67
N ALA A 14 3.12 9.25 -5.59
CA ALA A 14 1.91 9.50 -6.38
C ALA A 14 1.45 8.26 -7.16
N ALA A 15 2.40 7.45 -7.64
CA ALA A 15 2.13 6.18 -8.31
C ALA A 15 1.33 5.18 -7.45
N GLY A 16 1.29 5.35 -6.12
CA GLY A 16 0.45 4.54 -5.25
C GLY A 16 -1.05 4.83 -5.41
N GLU A 17 -1.46 6.08 -5.64
CA GLU A 17 -2.86 6.40 -5.89
C GLU A 17 -3.33 5.88 -7.26
N ASP A 18 -2.46 5.92 -8.28
CA ASP A 18 -2.73 5.30 -9.59
C ASP A 18 -2.90 3.76 -9.44
N ALA A 19 -2.07 3.13 -8.62
CA ALA A 19 -2.17 1.71 -8.34
C ALA A 19 -3.47 1.35 -7.60
N ILE A 20 -3.88 2.17 -6.62
CA ILE A 20 -5.15 2.01 -5.89
C ILE A 20 -6.34 2.04 -6.86
N ALA A 21 -6.42 3.07 -7.71
CA ALA A 21 -7.52 3.22 -8.67
C ALA A 21 -7.60 2.03 -9.63
N ARG A 22 -6.45 1.58 -10.14
CA ARG A 22 -6.36 0.40 -11.02
C ARG A 22 -6.78 -0.90 -10.32
N ILE A 23 -6.36 -1.11 -9.07
CA ILE A 23 -6.72 -2.31 -8.30
C ILE A 23 -8.22 -2.31 -7.95
N ALA A 24 -8.74 -1.16 -7.52
CA ALA A 24 -10.17 -0.97 -7.22
C ALA A 24 -11.04 -1.29 -8.44
N SER A 25 -10.69 -0.73 -9.61
CA SER A 25 -11.36 -1.02 -10.88
C SER A 25 -11.27 -2.51 -11.26
N SER A 26 -10.09 -3.12 -11.14
CA SER A 26 -9.89 -4.52 -11.52
C SER A 26 -10.61 -5.53 -10.63
N LEU A 27 -10.82 -5.19 -9.35
CA LEU A 27 -11.47 -6.07 -8.37
C LEU A 27 -12.94 -5.71 -8.11
N GLY A 28 -13.44 -4.60 -8.68
CA GLY A 28 -14.79 -4.11 -8.42
C GLY A 28 -15.03 -3.70 -6.97
N LEU A 29 -13.99 -3.19 -6.29
CA LEU A 29 -14.03 -2.83 -4.87
C LEU A 29 -14.03 -1.31 -4.67
N PRO A 30 -14.58 -0.80 -3.56
CA PRO A 30 -14.49 0.61 -3.21
C PRO A 30 -13.03 1.07 -3.06
N GLU A 31 -12.69 2.20 -3.67
CA GLU A 31 -11.33 2.77 -3.60
C GLU A 31 -10.87 3.02 -2.16
N GLU A 32 -11.78 3.41 -1.26
CA GLU A 32 -11.45 3.63 0.16
C GLU A 32 -10.95 2.35 0.84
N GLN A 33 -11.56 1.21 0.53
CA GLN A 33 -11.15 -0.10 1.05
C GLN A 33 -9.78 -0.50 0.50
N VAL A 34 -9.58 -0.32 -0.81
CA VAL A 34 -8.29 -0.64 -1.46
C VAL A 34 -7.18 0.28 -0.96
N ARG A 35 -7.47 1.58 -0.77
CA ARG A 35 -6.54 2.57 -0.23
C ARG A 35 -6.03 2.18 1.15
N TRP A 36 -6.93 1.73 2.05
CA TRP A 36 -6.53 1.30 3.39
C TRP A 36 -5.57 0.11 3.32
N GLU A 37 -5.93 -0.95 2.58
CA GLU A 37 -5.09 -2.16 2.45
C GLU A 37 -3.74 -1.87 1.79
N PHE A 38 -3.75 -1.05 0.73
CA PHE A 38 -2.55 -0.69 -0.02
C PHE A 38 -1.55 0.04 0.87
N TRP A 39 -2.00 1.09 1.56
CA TRP A 39 -1.11 1.88 2.40
C TRP A 39 -0.70 1.15 3.69
N HIS A 40 -1.55 0.28 4.23
CA HIS A 40 -1.17 -0.60 5.32
C HIS A 40 -0.05 -1.58 4.88
N ALA A 41 -0.14 -2.16 3.68
CA ALA A 41 0.90 -3.00 3.12
C ALA A 41 2.20 -2.22 2.83
N TRP A 42 2.08 -0.97 2.35
CA TRP A 42 3.22 -0.06 2.16
C TRP A 42 3.95 0.20 3.48
N ASP A 43 3.23 0.61 4.52
CA ASP A 43 3.83 0.95 5.81
C ASP A 43 4.52 -0.27 6.44
N GLY A 44 3.92 -1.47 6.31
CA GLY A 44 4.54 -2.72 6.78
C GLY A 44 5.80 -3.12 6.00
N LEU A 45 5.86 -2.86 4.69
CA LEU A 45 7.03 -3.15 3.88
C LEU A 45 8.11 -2.06 4.00
N LEU A 46 7.73 -0.81 4.26
CA LEU A 46 8.65 0.32 4.43
C LEU A 46 9.60 0.09 5.62
N LEU A 47 9.12 -0.59 6.66
CA LEU A 47 9.92 -0.97 7.84
C LEU A 47 10.96 -2.06 7.55
N ASP A 48 10.77 -2.85 6.49
CA ASP A 48 11.59 -4.03 6.17
C ASP A 48 12.44 -3.83 4.89
N ALA A 49 12.08 -2.87 4.04
CA ALA A 49 12.66 -2.72 2.72
C ALA A 49 14.06 -2.10 2.75
N LYS A 50 15.08 -2.94 2.55
CA LYS A 50 16.45 -2.52 2.20
C LYS A 50 16.55 -1.88 0.80
N PHE A 51 15.54 -2.06 -0.06
CA PHE A 51 15.52 -1.58 -1.45
C PHE A 51 14.22 -0.84 -1.77
N PRO A 52 14.23 0.50 -1.85
CA PRO A 52 13.03 1.31 -2.07
C PRO A 52 12.41 1.13 -3.46
N ASP A 53 13.18 0.78 -4.50
CA ASP A 53 12.68 0.65 -5.87
C ASP A 53 11.68 -0.51 -6.07
N TYR A 54 11.77 -1.57 -5.24
CA TYR A 54 10.87 -2.72 -5.31
C TYR A 54 9.66 -2.61 -4.38
N LEU A 55 9.62 -1.57 -3.54
CA LEU A 55 8.61 -1.42 -2.50
C LEU A 55 7.20 -1.37 -3.09
N LEU A 56 6.99 -0.57 -4.15
CA LEU A 56 5.69 -0.40 -4.78
C LEU A 56 5.12 -1.72 -5.34
N VAL A 57 5.96 -2.50 -6.04
CA VAL A 57 5.55 -3.78 -6.65
C VAL A 57 5.20 -4.81 -5.57
N LEU A 58 5.95 -4.83 -4.46
CA LEU A 58 5.67 -5.71 -3.33
C LEU A 58 4.38 -5.30 -2.60
N THR A 59 4.16 -3.99 -2.43
CA THR A 59 2.93 -3.43 -1.86
C THR A 59 1.70 -3.84 -2.68
N GLU A 60 1.75 -3.65 -4.00
CA GLU A 60 0.66 -4.05 -4.90
C GLU A 60 0.32 -5.54 -4.74
N ARG A 61 1.33 -6.42 -4.76
CA ARG A 61 1.13 -7.86 -4.60
C ARG A 61 0.51 -8.22 -3.25
N LYS A 62 1.00 -7.65 -2.14
CA LYS A 62 0.46 -7.93 -0.80
C LYS A 62 -0.98 -7.45 -0.66
N ALA A 63 -1.29 -6.25 -1.15
CA ALA A 63 -2.64 -5.70 -1.10
C ALA A 63 -3.64 -6.59 -1.86
N VAL A 64 -3.29 -7.03 -3.07
CA VAL A 64 -4.13 -7.93 -3.87
C VAL A 64 -4.36 -9.28 -3.16
N GLN A 65 -3.32 -9.84 -2.53
CA GLN A 65 -3.47 -11.09 -1.76
C GLN A 65 -4.40 -10.94 -0.56
N ALA A 66 -4.24 -9.85 0.21
CA ALA A 66 -5.10 -9.58 1.37
C ALA A 66 -6.56 -9.40 0.96
N LEU A 67 -6.82 -8.65 -0.11
CA LEU A 67 -8.16 -8.43 -0.65
C LEU A 67 -8.80 -9.75 -1.13
N ARG A 68 -8.06 -10.58 -1.88
CA ARG A 68 -8.55 -11.90 -2.33
C ARG A 68 -8.82 -12.85 -1.18
N GLY A 69 -7.93 -12.88 -0.18
CA GLY A 69 -8.12 -13.72 1.02
C GLY A 69 -9.40 -13.40 1.77
N LYS A 70 -9.80 -12.12 1.81
CA LYS A 70 -11.07 -11.67 2.42
C LYS A 70 -12.29 -12.03 1.59
N GLN A 71 -12.18 -12.11 0.26
CA GLN A 71 -13.29 -12.53 -0.61
C GLN A 71 -13.60 -14.03 -0.52
N VAL A 72 -12.60 -14.88 -0.24
CA VAL A 72 -12.80 -16.35 -0.16
C VAL A 72 -13.45 -16.78 1.16
N HIS A 73 -13.42 -15.93 2.19
CA HIS A 73 -13.99 -16.20 3.52
C HIS A 73 -15.42 -15.68 3.70
N HIS A 74 -16.09 -15.28 2.61
CA HIS A 74 -17.43 -14.68 2.65
C HIS A 74 -18.49 -15.55 1.97
#